data_AF-A0A7V1MIN7-F1
#
_entry.id   AF-A0A7V1MIN7-F1
#
_cell.length_a   1.000
_cell.length_b   1.000
_cell.length_c   1.000
_cell.angle_alpha   90.00
_cell.angle_beta   90.00
_cell.angle_gamma   90.00
#
_symmetry.space_group_name_H-M   'P 1'
#
loop_
_entity.id
_entity.type
_entity.pdbx_description
1 polymer ?
#
loop_
_entity_poly.entity_id
_entity_poly.type
_entity_poly.pdbx_seq_one_letter_code
_entity_poly.pdbx_strand_id
1 'polypeptide(L)' 'TADVVKRFAREGVRDLVLVPISFVSDHIETLYELGYEVREIARAHGIRTFVLVEALNDSETFAEALKEIVLEALGA' A
#
# COMPACT_ATOMS: atom_id res chain seq x y z
N THR A 1 10.52 -5.29 -0.76
CA THR A 1 9.29 -5.57 0.00
C THR A 1 9.25 -6.98 0.57
N ALA A 2 9.26 -8.03 -0.24
CA ALA A 2 9.16 -9.43 0.22
C ALA A 2 10.21 -9.86 1.26
N ASP A 3 11.47 -9.46 1.10
CA ASP A 3 12.52 -9.86 2.06
C ASP A 3 12.34 -9.23 3.44
N VAL A 4 11.78 -8.02 3.48
CA VAL A 4 11.43 -7.34 4.74
C VAL A 4 10.28 -8.07 5.42
N VAL A 5 9.26 -8.48 4.67
CA VAL A 5 8.15 -9.30 5.17
C VAL A 5 8.65 -10.61 5.77
N LYS A 6 9.54 -11.32 5.08
CA LYS A 6 10.17 -12.56 5.60
C LYS A 6 10.98 -12.29 6.86
N ARG A 7 11.70 -11.17 6.93
CA ARG A 7 12.45 -10.77 8.13
C ARG A 7 11.51 -10.52 9.30
N PHE A 8 10.47 -9.73 9.12
CA PHE A 8 9.49 -9.45 10.17
C PHE A 8 8.81 -10.71 10.68
N ALA A 9 8.49 -11.63 9.79
CA ALA A 9 7.95 -12.93 10.17
C ALA A 9 8.93 -13.73 11.05
N ARG A 10 10.23 -13.74 10.73
CA ARG A 10 11.27 -14.35 11.59
C ARG A 10 11.43 -13.66 12.94
N GLU A 11 11.19 -12.35 13.00
CA GLU A 11 11.19 -11.56 14.24
C GLU A 11 9.91 -11.75 15.06
N GLY A 12 8.96 -12.57 14.58
CA GLY A 12 7.74 -12.93 15.30
C GLY A 12 6.56 -11.98 15.06
N VAL A 13 6.67 -11.06 14.10
CA VAL A 13 5.54 -10.21 13.68
C VAL A 13 4.44 -11.10 13.08
N ARG A 14 3.20 -10.92 13.56
CA ARG A 14 2.03 -11.70 13.13
C ARG A 14 1.01 -10.89 12.35
N ASP A 15 1.06 -9.57 12.48
CA ASP A 15 0.09 -8.65 11.90
C ASP A 15 0.85 -7.57 11.12
N LEU A 16 0.52 -7.42 9.84
CA LEU A 16 1.20 -6.52 8.93
C LEU A 16 0.18 -5.68 8.16
N VAL A 17 0.39 -4.36 8.17
CA VAL A 17 -0.29 -3.42 7.28
C VAL A 17 0.73 -2.90 6.27
N LEU A 18 0.44 -3.05 4.99
CA LEU A 18 1.27 -2.61 3.88
C LEU A 18 0.62 -1.40 3.21
N VAL A 19 1.38 -0.31 3.05
CA VAL A 19 0.92 0.94 2.47
C VAL A 19 1.67 1.20 1.15
N PRO A 20 1.00 1.19 -0.02
CA PRO A 20 1.64 1.39 -1.31
C PRO A 20 1.84 2.88 -1.62
N ILE A 21 2.85 3.51 -1.01
CA ILE A 21 3.03 4.98 -1.05
C ILE A 21 3.38 5.56 -2.42
N SER A 22 3.96 4.76 -3.32
CA SER A 22 4.49 5.26 -4.60
C SER A 22 3.43 5.52 -5.66
N PHE A 23 2.19 5.06 -5.44
CA PHE A 23 1.12 5.15 -6.43
C PHE A 23 -0.17 5.62 -5.78
N VAL A 24 -0.95 6.38 -6.55
CA VAL A 24 -2.21 6.96 -6.09
C VAL A 24 -3.44 6.18 -6.55
N SER A 25 -3.27 5.22 -7.46
CA SER A 25 -4.36 4.40 -8.00
C SER A 25 -3.98 2.92 -7.99
N ASP A 26 -4.98 2.06 -7.94
CA ASP A 26 -4.76 0.62 -8.04
C ASP A 26 -4.45 0.17 -9.47
N HIS A 27 -3.50 -0.74 -9.58
CA HIS A 27 -2.96 -1.27 -10.83
C HIS A 27 -2.22 -2.60 -10.55
N ILE A 28 -1.49 -3.14 -11.52
CA ILE A 28 -0.91 -4.50 -11.41
C ILE A 28 0.04 -4.65 -10.21
N GLU A 29 0.85 -3.63 -9.93
CA GLU A 29 1.79 -3.60 -8.81
C GLU A 29 1.06 -3.64 -7.45
N THR A 30 -0.04 -2.91 -7.28
CA THR A 30 -0.77 -2.91 -5.99
C THR A 30 -1.65 -4.15 -5.84
N LEU A 31 -2.43 -4.50 -6.86
CA LEU A 31 -3.42 -5.56 -6.77
C LEU A 31 -2.79 -6.96 -6.81
N TYR A 32 -1.81 -7.17 -7.70
CA TYR A 32 -1.23 -8.49 -7.92
C TYR A 32 0.06 -8.68 -7.13
N GLU A 33 1.09 -7.85 -7.38
CA GLU A 33 2.39 -8.06 -6.73
C GLU A 33 2.27 -7.87 -5.20
N LEU A 34 1.71 -6.76 -4.75
CA LEU A 34 1.54 -6.50 -3.31
C LEU A 34 0.32 -7.24 -2.72
N GLY A 35 -0.82 -7.19 -3.40
CA GLY A 35 -2.08 -7.71 -2.90
C GLY A 35 -2.16 -9.23 -2.87
N TYR A 36 -1.50 -9.90 -3.81
CA TYR A 36 -1.48 -11.36 -3.92
C TYR A 36 -0.10 -11.96 -3.61
N GLU A 37 0.95 -11.64 -4.37
CA GLU A 37 2.24 -12.35 -4.22
C GLU A 37 2.88 -12.11 -2.85
N VAL A 38 2.96 -10.86 -2.40
CA VAL A 38 3.53 -10.51 -1.09
C VAL A 38 2.65 -11.05 0.05
N ARG A 39 1.33 -11.08 -0.12
CA ARG A 39 0.40 -11.69 0.85
C ARG A 39 0.67 -13.18 1.02
N GLU A 40 0.84 -13.91 -0.07
CA GLU A 40 1.14 -15.35 -0.02
C GLU A 40 2.51 -15.60 0.63
N ILE A 41 3.51 -14.76 0.36
CA ILE A 41 4.81 -14.81 1.06
C ILE A 41 4.63 -14.57 2.57
N ALA A 42 3.87 -13.55 2.96
CA ALA A 42 3.60 -13.25 4.37
C ALA A 42 2.97 -14.44 5.09
N ARG A 43 1.92 -15.01 4.49
CA ARG A 43 1.19 -16.16 5.02
C ARG A 43 2.11 -17.38 5.17
N ALA A 44 2.92 -17.68 4.16
CA ALA A 44 3.86 -18.81 4.18
C ALA A 44 4.92 -18.70 5.30
N HIS A 45 5.20 -17.49 5.78
CA HIS A 45 6.21 -17.26 6.83
C HIS A 45 5.61 -17.04 8.23
N GLY A 46 4.30 -17.16 8.40
CA GLY A 46 3.63 -17.13 9.71
C GLY A 46 3.03 -15.77 10.10
N ILE A 47 2.98 -14.80 9.18
CA ILE A 47 2.12 -13.63 9.33
C ILE A 47 0.67 -14.10 9.18
N ARG A 48 -0.16 -13.80 10.18
CA ARG A 48 -1.56 -14.20 10.26
C ARG A 48 -2.48 -13.16 9.63
N THR A 49 -2.21 -11.89 9.91
CA THR A 49 -3.00 -10.77 9.40
C THR A 49 -2.14 -9.99 8.42
N PHE A 50 -2.62 -9.86 7.18
CA PHE A 50 -2.01 -9.04 6.15
C PHE A 50 -3.09 -8.13 5.55
N VAL A 51 -2.89 -6.83 5.71
CA VAL A 51 -3.77 -5.79 5.14
C VAL A 51 -2.95 -4.99 4.15
N LEU A 52 -3.40 -4.94 2.90
CA LEU A 52 -2.95 -3.93 1.95
C LEU A 52 -3.92 -2.75 2.05
N VAL A 53 -3.40 -1.56 2.28
CA VAL A 53 -4.20 -0.33 2.22
C VAL A 53 -4.51 -0.03 0.76
N GLU A 54 -5.78 0.28 0.49
CA GLU A 54 -6.23 0.71 -0.84
C GLU A 54 -5.47 1.95 -1.28
N ALA A 55 -5.21 2.08 -2.58
CA ALA A 55 -4.72 3.32 -3.14
C ALA A 55 -5.75 4.45 -2.96
N LEU A 56 -5.35 5.69 -3.22
CA LEU A 56 -6.23 6.85 -3.04
C LEU A 56 -7.43 6.83 -4.00
N ASN A 57 -7.28 6.22 -5.19
CA ASN A 57 -8.33 5.98 -6.16
C ASN A 57 -9.23 7.21 -6.39
N ASP A 58 -10.54 7.08 -6.16
CA ASP A 58 -11.56 8.11 -6.33
C ASP A 58 -11.88 8.89 -5.04
N SER A 59 -10.97 8.87 -4.06
CA SER A 59 -11.10 9.61 -2.81
C SER A 59 -11.39 11.09 -3.05
N GLU A 60 -12.50 11.59 -2.50
CA GLU A 60 -12.85 13.01 -2.52
C GLU A 60 -11.77 13.87 -1.86
N THR A 61 -11.16 13.39 -0.78
CA THR A 61 -10.05 14.07 -0.11
C THR A 61 -8.83 14.18 -1.01
N PHE A 62 -8.54 13.14 -1.82
CA PHE A 62 -7.42 13.20 -2.77
C PHE A 62 -7.72 14.16 -3.92
N ALA A 63 -8.95 14.15 -4.46
CA ALA A 63 -9.38 15.10 -5.48
C ALA A 63 -9.29 16.55 -4.98
N GLU A 64 -9.69 16.81 -3.73
CA GLU A 64 -9.58 18.13 -3.09
C GLU A 64 -8.11 18.56 -2.95
N ALA A 65 -7.23 17.66 -2.50
CA ALA A 65 -5.80 17.95 -2.40
C ALA A 65 -5.18 18.27 -3.77
N LEU A 66 -5.54 17.54 -4.83
CA LEU A 66 -5.08 17.84 -6.19
C LEU A 66 -5.55 19.22 -6.66
N LYS A 67 -6.81 19.59 -6.36
CA LYS A 67 -7.35 20.93 -6.66
C LYS A 67 -6.52 22.01 -5.95
N GLU A 68 -6.26 21.85 -4.66
CA GLU A 68 -5.45 22.79 -3.87
C GLU A 68 -4.05 22.95 -4.46
N ILE A 69 -3.36 21.84 -4.78
CA ILE A 69 -2.02 21.86 -5.40
C ILE A 69 -2.03 22.62 -6.74
N VAL A 70 -3.06 22.43 -7.57
CA VAL A 70 -3.17 23.13 -8.85
C VAL A 70 -3.42 24.62 -8.64
N LEU A 71 -4.30 25.00 -7.70
CA LEU A 71 -4.57 26.40 -7.39
C LEU A 71 -3.34 27.12 -6.84
N GLU A 72 -2.61 26.46 -5.92
CA GLU A 72 -1.34 26.97 -5.39
C GLU A 72 -0.31 27.19 -6.50
N ALA A 73 -0.18 26.23 -7.43
CA ALA A 73 0.73 26.36 -8.57
C ALA A 73 0.35 27.50 -9.53
N LEU A 74 -0.93 27.89 -9.58
CA LEU A 74 -1.42 29.04 -10.34
C LEU A 74 -1.31 30.37 -9.58
N GLY A 75 -0.95 30.34 -8.29
CA GLY A 75 -0.93 31.52 -7.42
C GLY A 75 -2.32 32.08 -7.12
N ALA A 76 -3.35 31.23 -7.17
CA ALA A 76 -4.74 31.56 -6.88
C ALA A 76 -5.04 31.54 -5.38
#